data_AF-A0A7X8VWS3-F1
#
_entry.id   AF-A0A7X8VWS3-F1
#
_cell.length_a   1.000
_cell.length_b   1.000
_cell.length_c   1.000
_cell.angle_alpha   90.00
_cell.angle_beta   90.00
_cell.angle_gamma   90.00
#
_symmetry.space_group_name_H-M   'P 1'
#
loop_
_entity.id
_entity.type
_entity.pdbx_description
1 polymer ?
#
loop_
_entity_poly.entity_id
_entity_poly.type
_entity_poly.pdbx_seq_one_letter_code
_entity_poly.pdbx_strand_id
1 'polypeptide(L)'
;MPDKTIHRLTILRSAEPLPEVLARHGFPLDLRCGGKGTCGRCLIKLLNGRWECDGQELPVPIQAKACQVRLLSDSGEIAIPEISLQQRNGKMSSDWAFGSLPECAEPVIAIDLGTTTIAAVKIHQGRILKRASCYNAQNRFGDNIIARISHAEGSAESLVELQRAAVASINELLAELEAENVSRIAIAGNTVMSTILHGIDPSPLGKIPFIPPLRVFPVRKASELGLKAEAPLYTVPAISAYIGGDLTAGLAELRLAPGEMLVDIGTNCEIIFHAPQGLVCAAAAAGPAFEGAGIHCGMRAVDGAIEHYFGKDKFSVIGDTDPKGICGSGMLDFLAVERQAGHLNEFGRLQPQRETVALAPEVFLHERDIAQLLKAKAAVASGILALEEHCQSQAGKIFLAGGFAQYLNLNNAIAIGMLPAGREYCIAGNTSLAGAAHLACQPDFTATLEKYIESPQEIHLNSLPAFEDHFIDNLMLS
;
A
#
# COMPACT_ATOMS: atom_id res chain seq x y z
N MET A 1 8.87 29.78 -14.95
CA MET A 1 9.97 29.40 -14.04
C MET A 1 10.21 30.54 -13.07
N PRO A 2 9.70 30.38 -11.84
CA PRO A 2 10.54 30.48 -10.64
C PRO A 2 10.36 29.26 -9.70
N ASP A 3 11.40 29.02 -8.90
CA ASP A 3 11.63 28.01 -7.84
C ASP A 3 10.58 26.92 -7.55
N LYS A 4 10.89 25.68 -7.98
CA LYS A 4 10.63 24.50 -7.14
C LYS A 4 11.85 24.30 -6.25
N THR A 5 11.67 24.04 -4.96
CA THR A 5 12.77 23.80 -4.02
C THR A 5 13.67 22.67 -4.55
N ILE A 6 14.84 23.04 -5.07
CA ILE A 6 15.86 22.10 -5.53
C ILE A 6 16.97 22.11 -4.49
N HIS A 7 17.14 20.99 -3.79
CA HIS A 7 18.19 20.86 -2.80
C HIS A 7 19.50 20.55 -3.52
N ARG A 8 20.47 21.45 -3.43
CA ARG A 8 21.82 21.21 -3.96
C ARG A 8 22.73 20.69 -2.85
N LEU A 9 23.42 19.59 -3.14
CA LEU A 9 24.27 18.90 -2.19
C LEU A 9 25.59 18.52 -2.85
N THR A 10 26.68 18.68 -2.10
CA THR A 10 27.96 18.09 -2.42
C THR A 10 28.05 16.74 -1.71
N ILE A 11 28.24 15.68 -2.49
CA ILE A 11 28.36 14.31 -2.00
C ILE A 11 29.81 13.88 -2.09
N LEU A 12 30.31 13.27 -1.02
CA LEU A 12 31.62 12.63 -0.99
C LEU A 12 31.51 11.18 -1.45
N ARG A 13 32.60 10.67 -2.05
CA ARG A 13 32.66 9.27 -2.47
C ARG A 13 32.41 8.34 -1.29
N SER A 14 31.48 7.41 -1.48
CA SER A 14 31.13 6.38 -0.49
C SER A 14 31.06 5.02 -1.17
N ALA A 15 31.30 3.96 -0.39
CA ALA A 15 31.03 2.59 -0.80
C ALA A 15 29.53 2.24 -0.71
N GLU A 16 28.79 2.98 0.13
CA GLU A 16 27.33 2.86 0.27
C GLU A 16 26.60 3.35 -1.00
N PRO A 17 25.43 2.75 -1.32
CA PRO A 17 24.54 3.28 -2.34
C PRO A 17 24.18 4.75 -2.09
N LEU A 18 24.13 5.55 -3.16
CA LEU A 18 23.81 6.98 -3.07
C LEU A 18 22.52 7.27 -2.27
N PRO A 19 21.41 6.53 -2.40
CA PRO A 19 20.22 6.79 -1.61
C PRO A 19 20.43 6.71 -0.09
N GLU A 20 21.31 5.84 0.40
CA GLU A 20 21.64 5.72 1.83
C GLU A 20 22.45 6.93 2.30
N VAL A 21 23.41 7.37 1.48
CA VAL A 21 24.17 8.60 1.73
C VAL A 21 23.22 9.78 1.84
N LEU A 22 22.25 9.90 0.92
CA LEU A 22 21.28 11.00 0.93
C LEU A 22 20.32 10.94 2.12
N ALA A 23 19.85 9.75 2.49
CA ALA A 23 19.03 9.57 3.68
C ALA A 23 19.76 10.06 4.95
N ARG A 24 21.07 9.78 5.10
CA ARG A 24 21.89 10.28 6.23
C ARG A 24 22.07 11.80 6.21
N HIS A 25 22.06 12.43 5.04
CA HIS A 25 22.10 13.89 4.91
C HIS A 25 20.71 14.54 5.08
N GLY A 26 19.69 13.79 5.48
CA GLY A 26 18.34 14.31 5.69
C GLY A 26 17.48 14.37 4.43
N PHE A 27 17.93 13.77 3.32
CA PHE A 27 17.23 13.73 2.03
C PHE A 27 16.88 12.29 1.64
N PRO A 28 16.04 11.58 2.42
CA PRO A 28 15.62 10.23 2.06
C PRO A 28 14.86 10.28 0.73
N LEU A 29 15.29 9.49 -0.25
CA LEU A 29 14.66 9.45 -1.56
C LEU A 29 13.43 8.55 -1.56
N ASP A 30 12.46 8.87 -2.41
CA ASP A 30 11.32 8.00 -2.72
C ASP A 30 11.80 6.80 -3.56
N LEU A 31 12.14 5.69 -2.90
CA LEU A 31 12.64 4.45 -3.51
C LEU A 31 11.54 3.41 -3.69
N ARG A 32 10.46 3.74 -4.41
CA ARG A 32 9.32 2.80 -4.57
C ARG A 32 9.74 1.42 -5.03
N CYS A 33 10.64 1.31 -6.01
CA CYS A 33 11.11 0.03 -6.53
C CYS A 33 12.21 -0.64 -5.69
N GLY A 34 12.42 -0.25 -4.42
CA GLY A 34 13.49 -0.80 -3.58
C GLY A 34 14.88 -0.65 -4.19
N GLY A 35 15.13 0.42 -4.94
CA GLY A 35 16.42 0.66 -5.58
C GLY A 35 16.64 -0.04 -6.92
N LYS A 36 15.72 -0.87 -7.43
CA LYS A 36 15.86 -1.62 -8.72
C LYS A 36 15.88 -0.77 -10.01
N GLY A 37 15.85 0.55 -9.92
CA GLY A 37 15.85 1.44 -11.08
C GLY A 37 14.56 1.45 -11.93
N THR A 38 13.45 0.82 -11.52
CA THR A 38 12.26 0.70 -12.39
C THR A 38 11.21 1.80 -12.17
N CYS A 39 11.15 2.46 -11.00
CA CYS A 39 10.08 3.42 -10.70
C CYS A 39 10.33 4.87 -11.13
N GLY A 40 11.58 5.27 -11.33
CA GLY A 40 11.95 6.65 -11.69
C GLY A 40 11.75 7.71 -10.60
N ARG A 41 11.40 7.35 -9.36
CA ARG A 41 11.10 8.32 -8.30
C ARG A 41 12.32 8.97 -7.67
N CYS A 42 13.42 8.25 -7.61
CA CYS A 42 14.71 8.77 -7.15
C CYS A 42 15.47 9.59 -8.22
N LEU A 43 14.78 10.17 -9.21
CA LEU A 43 15.42 10.95 -10.27
C LEU A 43 16.05 12.23 -9.70
N ILE A 44 17.38 12.33 -9.80
CA ILE A 44 18.15 13.50 -9.40
C ILE A 44 18.86 14.07 -10.61
N LYS A 45 19.35 15.30 -10.50
CA LYS A 45 20.24 15.89 -11.50
C LYS A 45 21.67 15.83 -11.00
N LEU A 46 22.53 15.14 -11.73
CA LEU A 46 23.98 15.17 -11.51
C LEU A 46 24.50 16.47 -12.12
N LEU A 47 25.15 17.32 -11.31
CA LEU A 47 25.61 18.65 -11.72
C LEU A 47 27.12 18.68 -11.97
N ASN A 48 27.90 17.97 -11.16
CA ASN A 48 29.36 17.86 -11.28
C ASN A 48 29.86 16.53 -10.71
N GLY A 49 31.11 16.17 -11.00
CA GLY A 49 31.76 14.92 -10.60
C GLY A 49 31.75 13.86 -11.71
N ARG A 50 32.51 12.78 -11.51
CA ARG A 50 32.51 11.62 -12.40
C ARG A 50 31.59 10.57 -11.82
N TRP A 51 30.57 10.17 -12.56
CA TRP A 51 29.54 9.23 -12.12
C TRP A 51 29.46 8.07 -13.09
N GLU A 52 29.10 6.89 -12.59
CA GLU A 52 28.79 5.74 -13.44
C GLU A 52 27.38 5.21 -13.19
N CYS A 53 26.84 4.54 -14.19
CA CYS A 53 25.66 3.67 -14.11
C CYS A 53 26.02 2.38 -14.85
N ASP A 54 25.85 1.22 -14.21
CA ASP A 54 26.17 -0.10 -14.80
C ASP A 54 27.57 -0.18 -15.44
N GLY A 55 28.57 0.42 -14.78
CA GLY A 55 29.96 0.43 -15.25
C GLY A 55 30.26 1.36 -16.42
N GLN A 56 29.30 2.16 -16.86
CA GLN A 56 29.49 3.20 -17.88
C GLN A 56 29.51 4.59 -17.25
N GLU A 57 30.53 5.38 -17.56
CA GLU A 57 30.62 6.76 -17.10
C GLU A 57 29.54 7.62 -17.77
N LEU A 58 28.82 8.39 -16.95
CA LEU A 58 27.72 9.23 -17.39
C LEU A 58 28.23 10.63 -17.78
N PRO A 59 27.70 11.23 -18.86
CA PRO A 59 27.97 12.62 -19.17
C PRO A 59 27.26 13.52 -18.14
N VAL A 60 27.93 14.53 -17.62
CA VAL A 60 27.39 15.46 -16.62
C VAL A 60 27.38 16.89 -17.20
N PRO A 61 26.29 17.67 -17.09
CA PRO A 61 25.10 17.41 -16.27
C PRO A 61 24.04 16.51 -16.94
N ILE A 62 23.44 15.61 -16.16
CA ILE A 62 22.37 14.70 -16.62
C ILE A 62 21.38 14.39 -15.51
N GLN A 63 20.14 14.04 -15.88
CA GLN A 63 19.21 13.41 -14.95
C GLN A 63 19.48 11.91 -14.87
N ALA A 64 19.58 11.38 -13.66
CA ALA A 64 19.81 9.96 -13.44
C ALA A 64 19.03 9.45 -12.24
N LYS A 65 18.75 8.16 -12.22
CA LYS A 65 18.11 7.49 -11.09
C LYS A 65 19.16 7.36 -9.99
N ALA A 66 18.98 8.04 -8.87
CA ALA A 66 19.96 8.03 -7.78
C ALA A 66 20.30 6.61 -7.29
N CYS A 67 19.34 5.68 -7.35
CA CYS A 67 19.57 4.30 -6.95
C CYS A 67 20.40 3.45 -7.93
N GLN A 68 20.77 3.99 -9.09
CA GLN A 68 21.52 3.28 -10.13
C GLN A 68 22.90 3.89 -10.39
N VAL A 69 23.21 5.02 -9.75
CA VAL A 69 24.44 5.76 -10.00
C VAL A 69 25.42 5.68 -8.85
N ARG A 70 26.71 5.67 -9.17
CA ARG A 70 27.81 5.69 -8.22
C ARG A 70 28.77 6.82 -8.53
N LEU A 71 29.27 7.49 -7.49
CA LEU A 71 30.28 8.54 -7.62
C LEU A 71 31.68 7.91 -7.71
N LEU A 72 32.44 8.26 -8.75
CA LEU A 72 33.80 7.81 -9.01
C LEU A 72 34.87 8.82 -8.55
N SER A 73 34.59 10.13 -8.67
CA SER A 73 35.46 11.18 -8.14
C SER A 73 35.34 11.33 -6.62
N ASP A 74 36.28 12.02 -5.97
CA ASP A 74 36.25 12.20 -4.51
C ASP A 74 35.02 12.98 -4.01
N SER A 75 34.52 13.89 -4.85
CA SER A 75 33.28 14.62 -4.62
C SER A 75 32.49 14.81 -5.93
N GLY A 76 31.19 15.06 -5.78
CA GLY A 76 30.29 15.41 -6.88
C GLY A 76 29.13 16.27 -6.37
N GLU A 77 28.58 17.11 -7.24
CA GLU A 77 27.42 17.94 -6.91
C GLU A 77 26.16 17.36 -7.54
N ILE A 78 25.07 17.36 -6.78
CA ILE A 78 23.76 16.92 -7.24
C ILE A 78 22.69 17.96 -6.90
N ALA A 79 21.60 17.92 -7.64
CA ALA A 79 20.35 18.60 -7.36
C ALA A 79 19.24 17.57 -7.15
N ILE A 80 18.58 17.62 -6.00
CA ILE A 80 17.46 16.74 -5.64
C ILE A 80 16.15 17.52 -5.80
N PRO A 81 15.29 17.14 -6.74
CA PRO A 81 13.93 17.65 -6.81
C PRO A 81 13.12 17.23 -5.59
N GLU A 82 12.26 18.12 -5.07
CA GLU A 82 11.38 17.81 -3.93
C GLU A 82 10.48 16.58 -4.18
N ILE A 83 10.05 16.37 -5.44
CA ILE A 83 9.25 15.20 -5.85
C ILE A 83 10.00 13.87 -5.72
N SER A 84 11.33 13.91 -5.61
CA SER A 84 12.18 12.72 -5.44
C SER A 84 12.45 12.39 -3.99
N LEU A 85 12.04 13.26 -3.06
CA LEU A 85 12.13 13.01 -1.63
C LEU A 85 10.96 12.16 -1.15
N GLN A 86 11.23 11.30 -0.18
CA GLN A 86 10.22 10.61 0.58
C GLN A 86 9.40 11.64 1.36
N GLN A 87 8.16 11.86 0.92
CA GLN A 87 7.18 12.65 1.66
C GLN A 87 6.89 11.93 2.98
N ARG A 88 6.79 12.67 4.10
CA ARG A 88 6.51 12.09 5.44
C ARG A 88 5.05 12.18 5.84
N ASN A 89 4.30 13.14 5.29
CA ASN A 89 2.93 13.43 5.67
C ASN A 89 1.99 13.16 4.48
N GLY A 90 0.89 12.45 4.72
CA GLY A 90 -0.11 12.13 3.72
C GLY A 90 -1.46 11.79 4.36
N LYS A 91 -2.55 11.84 3.57
CA LYS A 91 -3.83 11.25 3.95
C LYS A 91 -3.65 9.74 4.06
N MET A 92 -3.37 9.27 5.27
CA MET A 92 -3.26 7.86 5.62
C MET A 92 -4.52 7.48 6.38
N SER A 93 -5.26 6.50 5.87
CA SER A 93 -6.53 6.11 6.49
C SER A 93 -6.27 5.42 7.83
N SER A 94 -6.70 6.08 8.89
CA SER A 94 -6.80 5.49 10.24
C SER A 94 -8.25 5.47 10.72
N ASP A 95 -9.19 5.92 9.90
CA ASP A 95 -10.61 5.96 10.22
C ASP A 95 -11.33 4.70 9.71
N TRP A 96 -12.37 4.31 10.43
CA TRP A 96 -13.28 3.24 10.04
C TRP A 96 -14.71 3.64 10.41
N ALA A 97 -15.70 3.06 9.73
CA ALA A 97 -17.08 3.56 9.74
C ALA A 97 -18.04 2.76 10.64
N PHE A 98 -17.59 1.70 11.29
CA PHE A 98 -18.46 0.73 11.99
C PHE A 98 -17.94 0.35 13.37
N GLY A 99 -18.83 -0.13 14.24
CA GLY A 99 -18.48 -0.68 15.55
C GLY A 99 -18.06 0.36 16.59
N SER A 100 -18.64 0.27 17.79
CA SER A 100 -18.05 0.93 18.96
C SER A 100 -16.89 0.10 19.46
N LEU A 101 -15.75 0.74 19.77
CA LEU A 101 -14.65 0.05 20.42
C LEU A 101 -15.13 -0.52 21.77
N PRO A 102 -14.70 -1.74 22.14
CA PRO A 102 -14.98 -2.26 23.46
C PRO A 102 -14.42 -1.34 24.55
N GLU A 103 -15.13 -1.22 25.67
CA GLU A 103 -14.61 -0.48 26.82
C GLU A 103 -13.36 -1.18 27.38
N CYS A 104 -12.30 -0.40 27.54
CA CYS A 104 -11.04 -0.82 28.14
C CYS A 104 -10.56 0.27 29.08
N ALA A 105 -10.43 -0.04 30.37
CA ALA A 105 -10.07 0.94 31.39
C ALA A 105 -8.62 1.43 31.24
N GLU A 106 -7.71 0.57 30.74
CA GLU A 106 -6.31 0.94 30.54
C GLU A 106 -6.07 1.57 29.16
N PRO A 107 -5.06 2.42 29.01
CA PRO A 107 -4.60 2.86 27.69
C PRO A 107 -3.95 1.70 26.93
N VAL A 108 -4.31 1.53 25.66
CA VAL A 108 -3.80 0.49 24.76
C VAL A 108 -3.43 1.09 23.41
N ILE A 109 -2.62 0.37 22.62
CA ILE A 109 -2.30 0.77 21.25
C ILE A 109 -2.70 -0.32 20.26
N ALA A 110 -3.23 0.09 19.11
CA ALA A 110 -3.47 -0.77 17.97
C ALA A 110 -2.70 -0.28 16.76
N ILE A 111 -2.20 -1.22 15.96
CA ILE A 111 -1.33 -0.96 14.83
C ILE A 111 -1.83 -1.78 13.62
N ASP A 112 -1.93 -1.13 12.48
CA ASP A 112 -2.08 -1.75 11.17
C ASP A 112 -0.72 -1.69 10.45
N LEU A 113 -0.12 -2.85 10.23
CA LEU A 113 1.18 -3.05 9.61
C LEU A 113 1.00 -3.41 8.14
N GLY A 114 0.73 -2.40 7.33
CA GLY A 114 0.65 -2.53 5.89
C GLY A 114 2.02 -2.61 5.20
N THR A 115 2.01 -3.11 3.96
CA THR A 115 3.21 -3.17 3.12
C THR A 115 3.75 -1.77 2.83
N THR A 116 2.89 -0.81 2.48
CA THR A 116 3.31 0.57 2.16
C THR A 116 3.24 1.50 3.37
N THR A 117 2.24 1.32 4.21
CA THR A 117 1.78 2.26 5.23
C THR A 117 1.64 1.54 6.55
N ILE A 118 2.03 2.19 7.64
CA ILE A 118 1.72 1.75 9.00
C ILE A 118 0.83 2.82 9.64
N ALA A 119 -0.29 2.41 10.21
CA ALA A 119 -1.19 3.29 10.96
C ALA A 119 -1.34 2.78 12.38
N ALA A 120 -1.48 3.68 13.35
CA ALA A 120 -1.62 3.30 14.74
C ALA A 120 -2.54 4.26 15.50
N VAL A 121 -3.22 3.73 16.52
CA VAL A 121 -4.07 4.51 17.42
C VAL A 121 -3.78 4.17 18.86
N LYS A 122 -3.80 5.19 19.72
CA LYS A 122 -3.85 5.03 21.17
C LYS A 122 -5.28 5.17 21.65
N ILE A 123 -5.74 4.21 22.43
CA ILE A 123 -7.13 4.10 22.88
C ILE A 123 -7.14 4.09 24.41
N HIS A 124 -8.12 4.76 25.01
CA HIS A 124 -8.40 4.69 26.44
C HIS A 124 -9.90 4.85 26.67
N GLN A 125 -10.49 4.00 27.50
CA GLN A 125 -11.93 4.00 27.80
C GLN A 125 -12.81 3.94 26.53
N GLY A 126 -12.43 3.07 25.59
CA GLY A 126 -13.13 2.89 24.31
C GLY A 126 -13.05 4.09 23.35
N ARG A 127 -12.18 5.07 23.62
CA ARG A 127 -12.01 6.29 22.80
C ARG A 127 -10.60 6.39 22.26
N ILE A 128 -10.49 6.79 21.00
CA ILE A 128 -9.21 7.09 20.36
C ILE A 128 -8.70 8.42 20.91
N LEU A 129 -7.56 8.40 21.58
CA LEU A 129 -6.90 9.58 22.13
C LEU A 129 -5.97 10.24 21.11
N LYS A 130 -5.26 9.41 20.34
CA LYS A 130 -4.24 9.87 19.39
C LYS A 130 -4.15 8.89 18.22
N ARG A 131 -3.85 9.44 17.05
CA ARG A 131 -3.63 8.71 15.80
C ARG A 131 -2.24 9.07 15.29
N ALA A 132 -1.54 8.10 14.74
CA ALA A 132 -0.23 8.29 14.12
C ALA A 132 -0.13 7.38 12.89
N SER A 133 0.65 7.79 11.89
CA SER A 133 0.87 6.98 10.70
C SER A 133 2.17 7.35 10.02
N CYS A 134 2.84 6.37 9.44
CA CYS A 134 4.09 6.58 8.72
C CYS A 134 4.20 5.61 7.54
N TYR A 135 5.13 5.89 6.64
CA TYR A 135 5.48 4.92 5.62
C TYR A 135 6.27 3.77 6.24
N ASN A 136 6.01 2.56 5.74
CA ASN A 136 6.79 1.39 6.14
C ASN A 136 8.19 1.48 5.52
N ALA A 137 9.22 1.65 6.36
CA ALA A 137 10.60 1.82 5.94
C ALA A 137 11.20 0.60 5.24
N GLN A 138 10.51 -0.56 5.25
CA GLN A 138 10.86 -1.73 4.46
C GLN A 138 10.77 -1.51 2.95
N ASN A 139 10.09 -0.46 2.51
CA ASN A 139 9.98 -0.07 1.10
C ASN A 139 11.34 0.05 0.39
N ARG A 140 12.42 0.37 1.12
CA ARG A 140 13.79 0.42 0.60
C ARG A 140 14.31 -0.92 0.09
N PHE A 141 13.76 -2.04 0.58
CA PHE A 141 14.14 -3.40 0.19
C PHE A 141 13.16 -4.01 -0.82
N GLY A 142 12.00 -3.37 -1.04
CA GLY A 142 10.99 -3.84 -2.00
C GLY A 142 9.65 -3.11 -1.87
N ASP A 143 9.03 -2.82 -3.01
CA ASP A 143 7.69 -2.22 -3.12
C ASP A 143 6.59 -3.17 -2.64
N ASN A 144 6.74 -4.47 -2.89
CA ASN A 144 5.71 -5.46 -2.62
C ASN A 144 6.23 -6.61 -1.75
N ILE A 145 5.29 -7.46 -1.31
CA ILE A 145 5.58 -8.60 -0.44
C ILE A 145 6.57 -9.60 -1.08
N ILE A 146 6.48 -9.86 -2.38
CA ILE A 146 7.36 -10.80 -3.09
C ILE A 146 8.80 -10.31 -3.10
N ALA A 147 9.01 -9.02 -3.40
CA ALA A 147 10.34 -8.41 -3.36
C ALA A 147 10.97 -8.50 -1.97
N ARG A 148 10.18 -8.33 -0.90
CA ARG A 148 10.65 -8.46 0.48
C ARG A 148 10.96 -9.90 0.86
N ILE A 149 10.15 -10.86 0.41
CA ILE A 149 10.45 -12.29 0.57
C ILE A 149 11.79 -12.62 -0.10
N SER A 150 11.99 -12.18 -1.36
CA SER A 150 13.25 -12.40 -2.07
C SER A 150 14.46 -11.75 -1.38
N HIS A 151 14.29 -10.57 -0.77
CA HIS A 151 15.36 -9.94 0.02
C HIS A 151 15.70 -10.78 1.26
N ALA A 152 14.68 -11.21 2.02
CA ALA A 152 14.88 -12.04 3.20
C ALA A 152 15.57 -13.38 2.87
N GLU A 153 15.27 -13.98 1.72
CA GLU A 153 15.94 -15.21 1.23
C GLU A 153 17.43 -15.06 0.99
N GLY A 154 17.94 -13.83 0.81
CA GLY A 154 19.34 -13.58 0.50
C GLY A 154 20.28 -13.98 1.65
N SER A 155 19.90 -13.68 2.90
CA SER A 155 20.69 -14.04 4.09
C SER A 155 19.90 -13.81 5.39
N ALA A 156 20.37 -14.40 6.49
CA ALA A 156 19.84 -14.10 7.83
C ALA A 156 19.97 -12.61 8.20
N GLU A 157 21.01 -11.94 7.71
CA GLU A 157 21.21 -10.51 7.93
C GLU A 157 20.17 -9.67 7.18
N SER A 158 19.80 -10.08 5.97
CA SER A 158 18.75 -9.45 5.16
C SER A 158 17.37 -9.52 5.82
N LEU A 159 17.05 -10.61 6.50
CA LEU A 159 15.84 -10.71 7.33
C LEU A 159 15.88 -9.72 8.51
N VAL A 160 17.02 -9.64 9.20
CA VAL A 160 17.22 -8.70 10.32
C VAL A 160 17.09 -7.25 9.86
N GLU A 161 17.59 -6.90 8.68
CA GLU A 161 17.40 -5.57 8.08
C GLU A 161 15.93 -5.22 7.86
N LEU A 162 15.17 -6.15 7.28
CA LEU A 162 13.72 -5.99 7.08
C LEU A 162 12.96 -5.86 8.40
N GLN A 163 13.31 -6.69 9.40
CA GLN A 163 12.70 -6.61 10.73
C GLN A 163 13.03 -5.26 11.39
N ARG A 164 14.30 -4.85 11.40
CA ARG A 164 14.74 -3.56 11.96
C ARG A 164 14.03 -2.38 11.29
N ALA A 165 13.80 -2.42 9.99
CA ALA A 165 13.07 -1.37 9.29
C ALA A 165 11.58 -1.29 9.71
N ALA A 166 10.90 -2.43 9.87
CA ALA A 166 9.54 -2.45 10.41
C ALA A 166 9.50 -1.93 11.86
N VAL A 167 10.39 -2.42 12.71
CA VAL A 167 10.53 -2.01 14.12
C VAL A 167 10.84 -0.53 14.26
N ALA A 168 11.73 0.02 13.42
CA ALA A 168 12.04 1.44 13.40
C ALA A 168 10.80 2.28 13.08
N SER A 169 10.04 1.88 12.05
CA SER A 169 8.80 2.56 11.65
C SER A 169 7.75 2.52 12.76
N ILE A 170 7.54 1.35 13.39
CA ILE A 170 6.61 1.21 14.52
C ILE A 170 7.08 2.06 15.72
N ASN A 171 8.39 2.10 16.01
CA ASN A 171 8.93 2.90 17.11
C ASN A 171 8.74 4.41 16.93
N GLU A 172 8.73 4.91 15.68
CA GLU A 172 8.36 6.30 15.40
C GLU A 172 6.90 6.55 15.83
N LEU A 173 5.98 5.65 15.48
CA LEU A 173 4.58 5.74 15.89
C LEU A 173 4.40 5.59 17.41
N LEU A 174 5.12 4.67 18.06
CA LEU A 174 5.04 4.47 19.52
C LEU A 174 5.52 5.70 20.29
N ALA A 175 6.55 6.38 19.79
CA ALA A 175 7.01 7.64 20.36
C ALA A 175 5.97 8.76 20.18
N GLU A 176 5.39 8.88 18.98
CA GLU A 176 4.31 9.83 18.72
C GLU A 176 3.08 9.53 19.58
N LEU A 177 2.74 8.26 19.81
CA LEU A 177 1.61 7.85 20.62
C LEU A 177 1.86 7.87 22.13
N GLU A 178 3.08 8.17 22.60
CA GLU A 178 3.46 8.15 24.02
C GLU A 178 3.17 6.77 24.64
N ALA A 179 3.82 5.74 24.11
CA ALA A 179 3.58 4.33 24.44
C ALA A 179 4.13 3.89 25.81
N GLU A 180 4.72 4.77 26.63
CA GLU A 180 5.39 4.39 27.89
C GLU A 180 4.42 3.79 28.92
N ASN A 181 3.15 4.19 28.90
CA ASN A 181 2.15 3.82 29.91
C ASN A 181 1.04 2.92 29.37
N VAL A 182 1.23 2.22 28.26
CA VAL A 182 0.19 1.37 27.66
C VAL A 182 0.20 -0.03 28.25
N SER A 183 -0.98 -0.61 28.49
CA SER A 183 -1.08 -1.95 29.07
C SER A 183 -0.89 -3.06 28.04
N ARG A 184 -1.22 -2.79 26.77
CA ARG A 184 -1.21 -3.76 25.66
C ARG A 184 -0.99 -3.06 24.33
N ILE A 185 -0.39 -3.80 23.40
CA ILE A 185 -0.30 -3.44 21.98
C ILE A 185 -0.91 -4.58 21.17
N ALA A 186 -1.72 -4.29 20.17
CA ALA A 186 -2.14 -5.27 19.17
C ALA A 186 -1.75 -4.81 17.77
N ILE A 187 -1.39 -5.75 16.90
CA ILE A 187 -1.02 -5.49 15.52
C ILE A 187 -1.76 -6.41 14.56
N ALA A 188 -2.29 -5.84 13.48
CA ALA A 188 -2.85 -6.56 12.34
C ALA A 188 -2.02 -6.21 11.09
N GLY A 189 -1.91 -7.13 10.15
CA GLY A 189 -1.16 -6.94 8.91
C GLY A 189 -1.10 -8.25 8.12
N ASN A 190 -0.75 -8.15 6.85
CA ASN A 190 -0.63 -9.34 6.03
C ASN A 190 0.41 -10.34 6.59
N THR A 191 0.29 -11.60 6.19
CA THR A 191 1.08 -12.70 6.76
C THR A 191 2.59 -12.44 6.66
N VAL A 192 3.06 -11.94 5.52
CA VAL A 192 4.48 -11.62 5.29
C VAL A 192 4.97 -10.55 6.27
N MET A 193 4.20 -9.48 6.46
CA MET A 193 4.58 -8.39 7.37
C MET A 193 4.64 -8.87 8.82
N SER A 194 3.65 -9.65 9.24
CA SER A 194 3.61 -10.25 10.58
C SER A 194 4.76 -11.23 10.81
N THR A 195 5.05 -12.11 9.84
CA THR A 195 6.18 -13.05 9.88
C THR A 195 7.53 -12.33 10.03
N ILE A 196 7.76 -11.28 9.23
CA ILE A 196 9.00 -10.49 9.30
C ILE A 196 9.14 -9.76 10.65
N LEU A 197 8.07 -9.18 11.18
CA LEU A 197 8.11 -8.49 12.48
C LEU A 197 8.57 -9.44 13.60
N HIS A 198 8.10 -10.69 13.58
CA HIS A 198 8.50 -11.73 14.52
C HIS A 198 9.90 -12.32 14.25
N GLY A 199 10.62 -11.81 13.24
CA GLY A 199 11.97 -12.26 12.91
C GLY A 199 12.01 -13.68 12.33
N ILE A 200 10.92 -14.11 11.71
CA ILE A 200 10.76 -15.44 11.11
C ILE A 200 11.02 -15.33 9.61
N ASP A 201 11.69 -16.32 9.03
CA ASP A 201 11.96 -16.37 7.59
C ASP A 201 10.64 -16.45 6.78
N PRO A 202 10.32 -15.46 5.93
CA PRO A 202 9.11 -15.47 5.11
C PRO A 202 9.28 -16.28 3.81
N SER A 203 10.44 -16.86 3.52
CA SER A 203 10.69 -17.60 2.26
C SER A 203 9.64 -18.67 1.91
N PRO A 204 9.04 -19.43 2.86
CA PRO A 204 8.01 -20.42 2.52
C PRO A 204 6.73 -19.79 1.95
N LEU A 205 6.46 -18.51 2.26
CA LEU A 205 5.31 -17.78 1.74
C LEU A 205 5.43 -17.46 0.25
N GLY A 206 6.66 -17.42 -0.29
CA GLY A 206 6.92 -17.15 -1.71
C GLY A 206 7.11 -18.40 -2.58
N LYS A 207 7.07 -19.60 -1.98
CA LYS A 207 7.36 -20.86 -2.66
C LYS A 207 6.20 -21.82 -2.54
N ILE A 208 5.75 -22.41 -3.64
CA ILE A 208 4.73 -23.48 -3.65
C ILE A 208 5.15 -24.56 -2.63
N PRO A 209 4.29 -24.97 -1.71
CA PRO A 209 2.82 -24.76 -1.66
C PRO A 209 2.32 -23.51 -0.91
N PHE A 210 3.16 -22.49 -0.69
CA PHE A 210 2.83 -21.22 -0.03
C PHE A 210 2.31 -21.40 1.40
N ILE A 211 2.98 -22.22 2.20
CA ILE A 211 2.53 -22.52 3.56
C ILE A 211 3.18 -21.51 4.54
N PRO A 212 2.37 -20.77 5.33
CA PRO A 212 2.91 -19.91 6.37
C PRO A 212 3.68 -20.69 7.44
N PRO A 213 4.85 -20.21 7.87
CA PRO A 213 5.54 -20.78 9.02
C PRO A 213 4.69 -20.76 10.30
N LEU A 214 3.88 -19.71 10.45
CA LEU A 214 2.90 -19.52 11.51
C LEU A 214 1.66 -18.83 10.95
N ARG A 215 0.49 -19.26 11.45
CA ARG A 215 -0.79 -18.56 11.27
C ARG A 215 -1.22 -17.86 12.56
N VAL A 216 -0.95 -18.49 13.70
CA VAL A 216 -1.16 -17.93 15.03
C VAL A 216 0.19 -17.57 15.63
N PHE A 217 0.34 -16.31 16.06
CA PHE A 217 1.58 -15.78 16.57
C PHE A 217 1.56 -15.78 18.11
N PRO A 218 2.68 -16.09 18.77
CA PRO A 218 2.74 -16.04 20.23
C PRO A 218 2.62 -14.61 20.74
N VAL A 219 1.96 -14.44 21.88
CA VAL A 219 2.03 -13.18 22.64
C VAL A 219 3.47 -13.01 23.14
N ARG A 220 4.08 -11.90 22.78
CA ARG A 220 5.47 -11.56 23.16
C ARG A 220 5.51 -10.25 23.91
N LYS A 221 6.54 -10.03 24.71
CA LYS A 221 6.79 -8.67 25.21
C LYS A 221 7.29 -7.80 24.05
N ALA A 222 6.73 -6.61 23.86
CA ALA A 222 7.06 -5.76 22.70
C ALA A 222 8.58 -5.47 22.61
N SER A 223 9.25 -5.29 23.74
CA SER A 223 10.71 -5.12 23.84
C SER A 223 11.53 -6.29 23.30
N GLU A 224 11.02 -7.53 23.30
CA GLU A 224 11.70 -8.70 22.73
C GLU A 224 11.83 -8.63 21.21
N LEU A 225 10.95 -7.87 20.56
CA LEU A 225 10.98 -7.61 19.12
C LEU A 225 11.71 -6.30 18.79
N GLY A 226 12.30 -5.62 19.79
CA GLY A 226 12.96 -4.32 19.62
C GLY A 226 12.01 -3.12 19.59
N LEU A 227 10.73 -3.31 19.92
CA LEU A 227 9.79 -2.20 20.09
C LEU A 227 10.06 -1.46 21.41
N LYS A 228 9.96 -0.13 21.40
CA LYS A 228 10.17 0.74 22.57
C LYS A 228 8.92 0.81 23.46
N ALA A 229 8.47 -0.36 23.91
CA ALA A 229 7.37 -0.51 24.85
C ALA A 229 7.56 -1.80 25.66
N GLU A 230 7.10 -1.78 26.91
CA GLU A 230 7.21 -2.93 27.82
C GLU A 230 5.95 -3.82 27.81
N ALA A 231 4.90 -3.38 27.11
CA ALA A 231 3.60 -4.05 27.05
C ALA A 231 3.67 -5.38 26.26
N PRO A 232 2.78 -6.35 26.56
CA PRO A 232 2.55 -7.50 25.68
C PRO A 232 2.03 -7.04 24.32
N LEU A 233 2.59 -7.64 23.27
CA LEU A 233 2.16 -7.52 21.88
C LEU A 233 1.30 -8.73 21.51
N TYR A 234 0.09 -8.45 21.06
CA TYR A 234 -0.82 -9.38 20.41
C TYR A 234 -0.72 -9.18 18.90
N THR A 235 -0.80 -10.26 18.13
CA THR A 235 -0.79 -10.20 16.67
C THR A 235 -2.02 -10.93 16.16
N VAL A 236 -2.80 -10.26 15.30
CA VAL A 236 -4.00 -10.87 14.69
C VAL A 236 -3.56 -12.06 13.83
N PRO A 237 -4.20 -13.25 13.99
CA PRO A 237 -3.79 -14.45 13.27
C PRO A 237 -4.14 -14.35 11.77
N ALA A 238 -3.40 -15.10 10.95
CA ALA A 238 -3.54 -15.12 9.50
C ALA A 238 -4.32 -16.34 8.99
N ILE A 239 -5.07 -16.17 7.89
CA ILE A 239 -5.78 -17.26 7.21
C ILE A 239 -4.81 -18.09 6.37
N SER A 240 -3.99 -17.46 5.53
CA SER A 240 -3.09 -18.14 4.59
C SER A 240 -1.82 -17.31 4.32
N ALA A 241 -1.03 -17.66 3.30
CA ALA A 241 0.15 -16.89 2.92
C ALA A 241 -0.18 -15.50 2.38
N TYR A 242 -1.25 -15.37 1.61
CA TYR A 242 -1.65 -14.11 0.97
C TYR A 242 -2.88 -13.47 1.62
N ILE A 243 -3.47 -14.12 2.63
CA ILE A 243 -4.60 -13.61 3.40
C ILE A 243 -4.21 -13.55 4.88
N GLY A 244 -3.87 -12.36 5.36
CA GLY A 244 -3.27 -12.18 6.68
C GLY A 244 -4.22 -11.73 7.79
N GLY A 245 -3.60 -11.21 8.84
CA GLY A 245 -4.30 -10.71 10.02
C GLY A 245 -5.06 -9.41 9.77
N ASP A 246 -4.66 -8.62 8.79
CA ASP A 246 -5.39 -7.46 8.30
C ASP A 246 -6.81 -7.81 7.82
N LEU A 247 -6.93 -8.82 6.95
CA LEU A 247 -8.23 -9.24 6.45
C LEU A 247 -9.01 -10.06 7.48
N THR A 248 -8.32 -10.82 8.33
CA THR A 248 -8.94 -11.54 9.46
C THR A 248 -9.57 -10.56 10.45
N ALA A 249 -8.88 -9.47 10.77
CA ALA A 249 -9.41 -8.37 11.56
C ALA A 249 -10.69 -7.79 10.93
N GLY A 250 -10.66 -7.51 9.63
CA GLY A 250 -11.83 -6.99 8.93
C GLY A 250 -13.02 -7.94 8.90
N LEU A 251 -12.79 -9.24 8.68
CA LEU A 251 -13.84 -10.25 8.74
C LEU A 251 -14.51 -10.31 10.12
N ALA A 252 -13.71 -10.30 11.19
CA ALA A 252 -14.21 -10.42 12.55
C ALA A 252 -15.01 -9.20 13.01
N GLU A 253 -14.62 -8.01 12.54
CA GLU A 253 -15.33 -6.77 12.81
C GLU A 253 -16.64 -6.63 12.02
N LEU A 254 -16.59 -6.89 10.70
CA LEU A 254 -17.76 -6.72 9.83
C LEU A 254 -18.79 -7.83 9.99
N ARG A 255 -18.35 -9.04 10.36
CA ARG A 255 -19.21 -10.23 10.54
C ARG A 255 -20.16 -10.45 9.36
N LEU A 256 -19.56 -10.59 8.18
CA LEU A 256 -20.27 -10.70 6.90
C LEU A 256 -21.47 -11.65 6.98
N ALA A 257 -22.63 -11.17 6.57
CA ALA A 257 -23.83 -12.00 6.36
C ALA A 257 -23.74 -12.75 5.02
N PRO A 258 -24.51 -13.84 4.83
CA PRO A 258 -24.57 -14.52 3.53
C PRO A 258 -24.90 -13.55 2.39
N GLY A 259 -24.13 -13.61 1.30
CA GLY A 259 -24.23 -12.68 0.17
C GLY A 259 -23.47 -11.37 0.35
N GLU A 260 -22.71 -11.19 1.44
CA GLU A 260 -21.83 -10.04 1.64
C GLU A 260 -20.36 -10.38 1.37
N MET A 261 -19.64 -9.40 0.83
CA MET A 261 -18.22 -9.52 0.48
C MET A 261 -17.42 -8.38 1.10
N LEU A 262 -16.22 -8.67 1.60
CA LEU A 262 -15.19 -7.70 1.96
C LEU A 262 -14.11 -7.71 0.88
N VAL A 263 -13.77 -6.54 0.36
CA VAL A 263 -12.67 -6.32 -0.58
C VAL A 263 -11.75 -5.27 0.01
N ASP A 264 -10.54 -5.67 0.39
CA ASP A 264 -9.48 -4.74 0.80
C ASP A 264 -8.68 -4.33 -0.45
N ILE A 265 -8.72 -3.03 -0.78
CA ILE A 265 -8.05 -2.50 -1.96
C ILE A 265 -6.73 -1.84 -1.54
N GLY A 266 -5.63 -2.56 -1.77
CA GLY A 266 -4.26 -2.06 -1.63
C GLY A 266 -3.37 -2.48 -2.80
N THR A 267 -2.07 -2.61 -2.51
CA THR A 267 -1.11 -3.21 -3.46
C THR A 267 -1.52 -4.63 -3.87
N ASN A 268 -2.09 -5.37 -2.93
CA ASN A 268 -2.85 -6.57 -3.18
C ASN A 268 -4.35 -6.23 -3.06
N CYS A 269 -5.17 -7.02 -3.72
CA CYS A 269 -6.62 -6.95 -3.58
C CYS A 269 -7.08 -8.24 -2.90
N GLU A 270 -7.19 -8.22 -1.58
CA GLU A 270 -7.66 -9.35 -0.80
C GLU A 270 -9.19 -9.33 -0.65
N ILE A 271 -9.80 -10.50 -0.83
CA ILE A 271 -11.26 -10.65 -0.91
C ILE A 271 -11.71 -11.76 0.03
N ILE A 272 -12.77 -11.52 0.79
CA ILE A 272 -13.54 -12.56 1.50
C ILE A 272 -15.01 -12.44 1.10
N PHE A 273 -15.60 -13.55 0.68
CA PHE A 273 -17.00 -13.62 0.31
C PHE A 273 -17.73 -14.66 1.17
N HIS A 274 -18.84 -14.26 1.78
CA HIS A 274 -19.75 -15.20 2.44
C HIS A 274 -20.73 -15.77 1.41
N ALA A 275 -20.26 -16.78 0.68
CA ALA A 275 -21.02 -17.49 -0.33
C ALA A 275 -22.03 -18.48 0.30
N PRO A 276 -23.00 -19.00 -0.47
CA PRO A 276 -23.96 -20.00 0.04
C PRO A 276 -23.32 -21.25 0.66
N GLN A 277 -22.14 -21.66 0.18
CA GLN A 277 -21.38 -22.79 0.69
C GLN A 277 -20.46 -22.47 1.88
N GLY A 278 -20.40 -21.21 2.31
CA GLY A 278 -19.55 -20.75 3.41
C GLY A 278 -18.64 -19.59 3.01
N LEU A 279 -17.68 -19.27 3.88
CA LEU A 279 -16.69 -18.24 3.62
C LEU A 279 -15.64 -18.75 2.62
N VAL A 280 -15.38 -17.98 1.58
CA VAL A 280 -14.27 -18.19 0.65
C VAL A 280 -13.40 -16.94 0.62
N CYS A 281 -12.11 -17.11 0.39
CA CYS A 281 -11.18 -15.98 0.28
C CYS A 281 -10.21 -16.15 -0.90
N ALA A 282 -9.72 -15.02 -1.39
CA ALA A 282 -8.80 -14.96 -2.52
C ALA A 282 -7.98 -13.67 -2.46
N ALA A 283 -6.81 -13.68 -3.10
CA ALA A 283 -5.98 -12.49 -3.28
C ALA A 283 -5.67 -12.29 -4.76
N ALA A 284 -5.94 -11.09 -5.28
CA ALA A 284 -5.57 -10.67 -6.62
C ALA A 284 -4.38 -9.70 -6.58
N ALA A 285 -3.43 -9.86 -7.50
CA ALA A 285 -2.29 -8.96 -7.62
C ALA A 285 -2.67 -7.69 -8.41
N ALA A 286 -3.27 -6.70 -7.73
CA ALA A 286 -3.64 -5.43 -8.36
C ALA A 286 -2.43 -4.54 -8.69
N GLY A 287 -1.37 -4.64 -7.87
CA GLY A 287 -0.18 -3.81 -8.00
C GLY A 287 -0.40 -2.38 -7.49
N PRO A 288 0.68 -1.62 -7.28
CA PRO A 288 0.63 -0.35 -6.55
C PRO A 288 0.24 0.85 -7.43
N ALA A 289 -0.42 0.63 -8.57
CA ALA A 289 -0.75 1.70 -9.52
C ALA A 289 -1.67 2.75 -8.89
N PHE A 290 -2.66 2.34 -8.10
CA PHE A 290 -3.54 3.23 -7.37
C PHE A 290 -2.84 3.99 -6.23
N GLU A 291 -1.69 3.51 -5.76
CA GLU A 291 -0.80 4.24 -4.85
C GLU A 291 0.13 5.23 -5.59
N GLY A 292 -0.06 5.38 -6.91
CA GLY A 292 0.72 6.24 -7.80
C GLY A 292 2.06 5.64 -8.21
N ALA A 293 2.41 4.43 -7.77
CA ALA A 293 3.67 3.79 -8.14
C ALA A 293 3.59 3.25 -9.59
N GLY A 294 4.69 3.39 -10.34
CA GLY A 294 4.72 3.02 -11.77
C GLY A 294 4.02 4.00 -12.71
N ILE A 295 3.35 5.02 -12.17
CA ILE A 295 2.69 6.10 -12.93
C ILE A 295 3.59 7.34 -12.96
N HIS A 296 3.79 7.98 -14.11
CA HIS A 296 4.76 9.07 -14.28
C HIS A 296 4.54 10.26 -13.33
N CYS A 297 3.38 10.92 -13.42
CA CYS A 297 2.97 11.99 -12.51
C CYS A 297 2.10 11.47 -11.34
N GLY A 298 2.03 10.16 -11.13
CA GLY A 298 1.28 9.59 -10.00
C GLY A 298 1.89 10.06 -8.68
N MET A 299 1.13 10.10 -7.60
CA MET A 299 1.66 10.27 -6.26
C MET A 299 0.68 9.72 -5.24
N ARG A 300 1.11 9.63 -3.99
CA ARG A 300 0.18 9.29 -2.90
C ARG A 300 -0.72 10.49 -2.62
N ALA A 301 -1.80 10.25 -1.88
CA ALA A 301 -2.73 11.28 -1.44
C ALA A 301 -2.08 12.19 -0.38
N VAL A 302 -1.22 13.11 -0.81
CA VAL A 302 -0.49 14.07 0.03
C VAL A 302 -0.65 15.47 -0.56
N ASP A 303 -0.20 16.50 0.16
CA ASP A 303 -0.28 17.90 -0.31
C ASP A 303 0.27 18.07 -1.73
N GLY A 304 -0.52 18.68 -2.61
CA GLY A 304 -0.23 18.85 -4.04
C GLY A 304 -0.74 17.70 -4.92
N ALA A 305 -1.32 16.64 -4.39
CA ALA A 305 -1.93 15.59 -5.19
C ALA A 305 -3.32 16.01 -5.70
N ILE A 306 -3.56 15.89 -7.01
CA ILE A 306 -4.91 15.93 -7.57
C ILE A 306 -5.70 14.72 -7.05
N GLU A 307 -6.70 14.99 -6.19
CA GLU A 307 -7.53 13.96 -5.56
C GLU A 307 -8.87 13.72 -6.26
N HIS A 308 -9.39 14.74 -6.92
CA HIS A 308 -10.59 14.63 -7.76
C HIS A 308 -10.36 15.31 -9.09
N TYR A 309 -10.78 14.66 -10.17
CA TYR A 309 -10.63 15.17 -11.53
C TYR A 309 -12.00 15.29 -12.20
N PHE A 310 -12.30 16.47 -12.74
CA PHE A 310 -13.59 16.79 -13.39
C PHE A 310 -13.40 17.21 -14.85
N GLY A 311 -12.23 16.95 -15.43
CA GLY A 311 -11.83 17.37 -16.77
C GLY A 311 -10.67 18.37 -16.75
N LYS A 312 -10.17 18.70 -17.94
CA LYS A 312 -9.01 19.58 -18.11
C LYS A 312 -9.16 20.89 -17.29
N ASP A 313 -8.13 21.21 -16.50
CA ASP A 313 -8.05 22.39 -15.63
C ASP A 313 -9.15 22.48 -14.55
N LYS A 314 -9.93 21.40 -14.35
CA LYS A 314 -10.99 21.30 -13.34
C LYS A 314 -10.74 20.12 -12.42
N PHE A 315 -10.12 20.39 -11.28
CA PHE A 315 -9.73 19.35 -10.33
C PHE A 315 -9.65 19.92 -8.91
N SER A 316 -9.65 19.03 -7.92
CA SER A 316 -9.35 19.36 -6.52
C SER A 316 -7.96 18.84 -6.17
N VAL A 317 -7.20 19.63 -5.41
CA VAL A 317 -5.86 19.28 -4.93
C VAL A 317 -5.90 19.13 -3.41
N ILE A 318 -5.19 18.14 -2.88
CA ILE A 318 -5.00 17.99 -1.44
C ILE A 318 -4.12 19.14 -0.93
N GLY A 319 -4.59 19.83 0.09
CA GLY A 319 -3.92 21.01 0.65
C GLY A 319 -4.12 22.26 -0.22
N ASP A 320 -3.70 23.40 0.31
CA ASP A 320 -3.80 24.69 -0.37
C ASP A 320 -2.52 24.98 -1.17
N THR A 321 -2.25 24.14 -2.17
CA THR A 321 -0.99 24.18 -2.96
C THR A 321 -1.22 23.88 -4.44
N ASP A 322 -0.26 24.27 -5.28
CA ASP A 322 -0.25 23.91 -6.71
C ASP A 322 -0.15 22.39 -6.92
N PRO A 323 -0.78 21.84 -7.98
CA PRO A 323 -0.73 20.43 -8.27
C PRO A 323 0.70 19.97 -8.62
N LYS A 324 1.19 18.97 -7.88
CA LYS A 324 2.50 18.32 -8.06
C LYS A 324 2.39 16.94 -8.72
N GLY A 325 1.19 16.38 -8.78
CA GLY A 325 0.91 15.05 -9.35
C GLY A 325 -0.55 14.65 -9.14
N ILE A 326 -0.87 13.38 -9.38
CA ILE A 326 -2.23 12.82 -9.25
C ILE A 326 -2.25 11.57 -8.38
N CYS A 327 -3.18 11.49 -7.42
CA CYS A 327 -3.33 10.29 -6.59
C CYS A 327 -4.37 9.32 -7.13
N GLY A 328 -4.50 8.16 -6.48
CA GLY A 328 -5.34 7.06 -6.94
C GLY A 328 -6.76 7.45 -7.31
N SER A 329 -7.45 8.17 -6.41
CA SER A 329 -8.82 8.65 -6.64
C SER A 329 -8.91 9.54 -7.87
N GLY A 330 -7.99 10.49 -8.02
CA GLY A 330 -7.90 11.35 -9.19
C GLY A 330 -7.63 10.56 -10.48
N MET A 331 -6.81 9.51 -10.43
CA MET A 331 -6.53 8.66 -11.59
C MET A 331 -7.77 7.88 -12.06
N LEU A 332 -8.61 7.41 -11.15
CA LEU A 332 -9.89 6.78 -11.52
C LEU A 332 -10.89 7.79 -12.07
N ASP A 333 -11.01 8.96 -11.42
CA ASP A 333 -11.83 10.06 -11.91
C ASP A 333 -11.41 10.46 -13.34
N PHE A 334 -10.10 10.54 -13.61
CA PHE A 334 -9.55 10.77 -14.94
C PHE A 334 -10.04 9.73 -15.96
N LEU A 335 -9.93 8.43 -15.64
CA LEU A 335 -10.38 7.38 -16.56
C LEU A 335 -11.87 7.51 -16.86
N ALA A 336 -12.70 7.73 -15.83
CA ALA A 336 -14.15 7.85 -15.98
C ALA A 336 -14.53 9.08 -16.81
N VAL A 337 -13.98 10.25 -16.46
CA VAL A 337 -14.33 11.54 -17.08
C VAL A 337 -13.87 11.59 -18.53
N GLU A 338 -12.63 11.21 -18.82
CA GLU A 338 -12.11 11.26 -20.20
C GLU A 338 -12.74 10.18 -21.10
N ARG A 339 -13.11 9.02 -20.54
CA ARG A 339 -13.89 8.00 -21.26
C ARG A 339 -15.27 8.52 -21.62
N GLN A 340 -15.98 9.12 -20.66
CA GLN A 340 -17.30 9.71 -20.89
C GLN A 340 -17.26 10.87 -21.89
N ALA A 341 -16.18 11.66 -21.89
CA ALA A 341 -15.97 12.76 -22.84
C ALA A 341 -15.58 12.28 -24.26
N GLY A 342 -15.33 10.98 -24.47
CA GLY A 342 -14.86 10.43 -25.75
C GLY A 342 -13.39 10.73 -26.06
N HIS A 343 -12.62 11.18 -25.05
CA HIS A 343 -11.18 11.41 -25.16
C HIS A 343 -10.35 10.16 -24.86
N LEU A 344 -10.98 9.12 -24.31
CA LEU A 344 -10.45 7.76 -24.25
C LEU A 344 -11.40 6.81 -24.99
N ASN A 345 -10.83 5.92 -25.79
CA ASN A 345 -11.58 4.77 -26.31
C ASN A 345 -11.66 3.64 -25.26
N GLU A 346 -12.35 2.56 -25.59
CA GLU A 346 -12.55 1.38 -24.74
C GLU A 346 -11.23 0.70 -24.33
N PHE A 347 -10.15 0.88 -25.10
CA PHE A 347 -8.82 0.35 -24.79
C PHE A 347 -7.94 1.33 -24.00
N GLY A 348 -8.50 2.46 -23.55
CA GLY A 348 -7.77 3.53 -22.86
C GLY A 348 -6.78 4.29 -23.76
N ARG A 349 -6.97 4.28 -25.08
CA ARG A 349 -6.19 5.08 -26.03
C ARG A 349 -6.73 6.49 -26.12
N LEU A 350 -5.82 7.46 -26.16
CA LEU A 350 -6.16 8.87 -26.23
C LEU A 350 -6.78 9.21 -27.60
N GLN A 351 -7.83 10.02 -27.58
CA GLN A 351 -8.56 10.49 -28.76
C GLN A 351 -8.57 12.04 -28.79
N PRO A 352 -8.06 12.67 -29.87
CA PRO A 352 -7.29 12.07 -30.96
C PRO A 352 -5.96 11.46 -30.47
N GLN A 353 -5.36 10.59 -31.28
CA GLN A 353 -4.13 9.87 -30.92
C GLN A 353 -3.00 10.84 -30.55
N ARG A 354 -2.45 10.64 -29.34
CA ARG A 354 -1.34 11.40 -28.77
C ARG A 354 -0.67 10.56 -27.69
N GLU A 355 0.59 10.86 -27.37
CA GLU A 355 1.33 10.11 -26.36
C GLU A 355 0.94 10.47 -24.92
N THR A 356 0.53 11.73 -24.70
CA THR A 356 0.25 12.28 -23.38
C THR A 356 -0.99 13.17 -23.36
N VAL A 357 -1.56 13.32 -22.17
CA VAL A 357 -2.61 14.30 -21.85
C VAL A 357 -2.22 15.09 -20.62
N ALA A 358 -2.26 16.41 -20.72
CA ALA A 358 -2.00 17.32 -19.62
C ALA A 358 -3.27 17.53 -18.79
N LEU A 359 -3.14 17.38 -17.47
CA LEU A 359 -4.19 17.57 -16.48
C LEU A 359 -4.11 18.97 -15.86
N ALA A 360 -2.88 19.39 -15.56
CA ALA A 360 -2.50 20.68 -15.00
C ALA A 360 -1.09 21.07 -15.51
N PRO A 361 -0.58 22.28 -15.23
CA PRO A 361 0.81 22.62 -15.54
C PRO A 361 1.78 21.58 -14.95
N GLU A 362 2.58 20.96 -15.82
CA GLU A 362 3.57 19.91 -15.48
C GLU A 362 3.00 18.60 -14.89
N VAL A 363 1.68 18.43 -14.85
CA VAL A 363 1.03 17.18 -14.44
C VAL A 363 0.33 16.57 -15.65
N PHE A 364 0.83 15.42 -16.12
CA PHE A 364 0.35 14.74 -17.32
C PHE A 364 0.39 13.22 -17.17
N LEU A 365 -0.41 12.54 -17.98
CA LEU A 365 -0.45 11.08 -18.06
C LEU A 365 -0.09 10.62 -19.48
N HIS A 366 0.69 9.55 -19.58
CA HIS A 366 0.97 8.86 -20.83
C HIS A 366 -0.04 7.72 -21.05
N GLU A 367 -0.17 7.24 -22.28
CA GLU A 367 -0.92 6.00 -22.53
C GLU A 367 -0.37 4.79 -21.76
N ARG A 368 0.95 4.72 -21.54
CA ARG A 368 1.54 3.65 -20.71
C ARG A 368 1.10 3.74 -19.25
N ASP A 369 0.84 4.95 -18.74
CA ASP A 369 0.34 5.17 -17.38
C ASP A 369 -1.11 4.65 -17.31
N ILE A 370 -1.93 5.02 -18.30
CA ILE A 370 -3.31 4.55 -18.46
C ILE A 370 -3.36 3.02 -18.51
N ALA A 371 -2.50 2.39 -19.32
CA ALA A 371 -2.44 0.93 -19.42
C ALA A 371 -2.11 0.24 -18.08
N GLN A 372 -1.31 0.85 -17.20
CA GLN A 372 -1.06 0.31 -15.86
C GLN A 372 -2.28 0.46 -14.94
N LEU A 373 -3.00 1.56 -15.05
CA LEU A 373 -4.26 1.75 -14.31
C LEU A 373 -5.32 0.74 -14.73
N LEU A 374 -5.44 0.46 -16.03
CA LEU A 374 -6.37 -0.55 -16.55
C LEU A 374 -6.08 -1.94 -16.00
N LYS A 375 -4.80 -2.34 -15.90
CA LYS A 375 -4.40 -3.61 -15.28
C LYS A 375 -4.78 -3.70 -13.81
N ALA A 376 -4.57 -2.62 -13.05
CA ALA A 376 -4.92 -2.59 -11.63
C ALA A 376 -6.43 -2.66 -11.42
N LYS A 377 -7.22 -1.92 -12.24
CA LYS A 377 -8.69 -2.03 -12.26
C LYS A 377 -9.14 -3.46 -12.61
N ALA A 378 -8.53 -4.05 -13.64
CA ALA A 378 -8.90 -5.36 -14.14
C ALA A 378 -8.66 -6.45 -13.08
N ALA A 379 -7.55 -6.38 -12.35
CA ALA A 379 -7.24 -7.30 -11.27
C ALA A 379 -8.27 -7.27 -10.12
N VAL A 380 -8.75 -6.07 -9.76
CA VAL A 380 -9.79 -5.92 -8.72
C VAL A 380 -11.12 -6.51 -9.21
N ALA A 381 -11.55 -6.12 -10.42
CA ALA A 381 -12.78 -6.62 -11.01
C ALA A 381 -12.75 -8.14 -11.20
N SER A 382 -11.67 -8.68 -11.76
CA SER A 382 -11.54 -10.12 -12.04
C SER A 382 -11.47 -10.95 -10.77
N GLY A 383 -10.86 -10.45 -9.69
CA GLY A 383 -10.88 -11.12 -8.40
C GLY A 383 -12.30 -11.28 -7.85
N ILE A 384 -13.11 -10.22 -7.93
CA ILE A 384 -14.52 -10.24 -7.48
C ILE A 384 -15.33 -11.20 -8.37
N LEU A 385 -15.29 -11.01 -9.68
CA LEU A 385 -16.11 -11.76 -10.63
C LEU A 385 -15.75 -13.25 -10.69
N ALA A 386 -14.46 -13.59 -10.67
CA ALA A 386 -14.04 -14.99 -10.68
C ALA A 386 -14.47 -15.73 -9.40
N LEU A 387 -14.47 -15.05 -8.25
CA LEU A 387 -14.94 -15.63 -6.99
C LEU A 387 -16.46 -15.79 -6.97
N GLU A 388 -17.21 -14.79 -7.46
CA GLU A 388 -18.67 -14.89 -7.65
C GLU A 388 -19.04 -16.06 -8.58
N GLU A 389 -18.34 -16.20 -9.71
CA GLU A 389 -18.57 -17.28 -10.68
C GLU A 389 -18.23 -18.64 -10.09
N HIS A 390 -17.09 -18.78 -9.42
CA HIS A 390 -16.69 -20.01 -8.73
C HIS A 390 -17.75 -20.45 -7.71
N CYS A 391 -18.32 -19.48 -6.98
CA CYS A 391 -19.37 -19.73 -5.99
C CYS A 391 -20.78 -19.85 -6.58
N GLN A 392 -20.93 -19.60 -7.88
CA GLN A 392 -22.22 -19.51 -8.55
C GLN A 392 -23.20 -18.57 -7.83
N SER A 393 -22.67 -17.49 -7.26
CA SER A 393 -23.42 -16.56 -6.41
C SER A 393 -22.80 -15.17 -6.49
N GLN A 394 -23.66 -14.16 -6.57
CA GLN A 394 -23.24 -12.76 -6.62
C GLN A 394 -23.40 -12.14 -5.24
N ALA A 395 -22.44 -11.29 -4.85
CA ALA A 395 -22.59 -10.49 -3.65
C ALA A 395 -23.74 -9.48 -3.85
N GLY A 396 -24.62 -9.35 -2.85
CA GLY A 396 -25.60 -8.26 -2.82
C GLY A 396 -24.97 -6.96 -2.33
N LYS A 397 -24.02 -7.09 -1.40
CA LYS A 397 -23.35 -5.98 -0.72
C LYS A 397 -21.85 -6.23 -0.63
N ILE A 398 -21.07 -5.19 -0.94
CA ILE A 398 -19.61 -5.22 -0.94
C ILE A 398 -19.08 -4.11 -0.03
N PHE A 399 -18.35 -4.51 1.00
CA PHE A 399 -17.58 -3.63 1.86
C PHE A 399 -16.21 -3.39 1.23
N LEU A 400 -15.87 -2.13 1.00
CA LEU A 400 -14.57 -1.72 0.48
C LEU A 400 -13.70 -1.22 1.63
N ALA A 401 -12.60 -1.90 1.87
CA ALA A 401 -11.58 -1.54 2.86
C ALA A 401 -10.30 -1.04 2.18
N GLY A 402 -9.37 -0.58 2.99
CA GLY A 402 -8.08 -0.07 2.56
C GLY A 402 -8.06 1.45 2.41
N GLY A 403 -6.88 2.04 2.59
CA GLY A 403 -6.75 3.50 2.62
C GLY A 403 -7.08 4.21 1.31
N PHE A 404 -7.04 3.48 0.19
CA PHE A 404 -7.45 3.97 -1.11
C PHE A 404 -8.98 4.06 -1.24
N ALA A 405 -9.72 3.06 -0.73
CA ALA A 405 -11.17 2.98 -0.90
C ALA A 405 -11.91 4.16 -0.27
N GLN A 406 -11.37 4.75 0.80
CA GLN A 406 -12.00 5.87 1.52
C GLN A 406 -12.26 7.11 0.65
N TYR A 407 -11.44 7.33 -0.39
CA TYR A 407 -11.50 8.50 -1.26
C TYR A 407 -12.02 8.17 -2.66
N LEU A 408 -12.53 6.95 -2.84
CA LEU A 408 -13.02 6.45 -4.10
C LEU A 408 -14.36 7.09 -4.48
N ASN A 409 -14.45 7.62 -5.69
CA ASN A 409 -15.75 7.90 -6.28
C ASN A 409 -16.35 6.59 -6.81
N LEU A 410 -17.32 6.03 -6.07
CA LEU A 410 -17.95 4.74 -6.38
C LEU A 410 -18.59 4.73 -7.78
N ASN A 411 -19.23 5.83 -8.19
CA ASN A 411 -19.86 5.91 -9.52
C ASN A 411 -18.81 5.82 -10.62
N ASN A 412 -17.67 6.49 -10.45
CA ASN A 412 -16.57 6.43 -11.40
C ASN A 412 -15.89 5.05 -11.39
N ALA A 413 -15.73 4.42 -10.24
CA ALA A 413 -15.19 3.06 -10.16
C ALA A 413 -16.09 2.02 -10.85
N ILE A 414 -17.41 2.19 -10.77
CA ILE A 414 -18.39 1.34 -11.47
C ILE A 414 -18.41 1.66 -12.97
N ALA A 415 -18.47 2.93 -13.38
CA ALA A 415 -18.43 3.36 -14.79
C ALA A 415 -17.12 2.91 -15.48
N ILE A 416 -16.07 2.94 -14.69
CA ILE A 416 -14.84 2.16 -14.75
C ILE A 416 -14.90 0.78 -15.37
N GLY A 417 -15.81 -0.05 -14.85
CA GLY A 417 -15.68 -1.51 -14.79
C GLY A 417 -14.58 -1.96 -13.81
N MET A 418 -14.25 -1.18 -12.78
CA MET A 418 -13.40 -1.65 -11.67
C MET A 418 -14.23 -2.37 -10.60
N LEU A 419 -15.45 -1.89 -10.39
CA LEU A 419 -16.42 -2.47 -9.46
C LEU A 419 -17.67 -2.92 -10.25
N PRO A 420 -18.19 -4.15 -10.03
CA PRO A 420 -19.40 -4.61 -10.70
C PRO A 420 -20.62 -3.70 -10.44
N ALA A 421 -21.41 -3.44 -11.48
CA ALA A 421 -22.66 -2.70 -11.33
C ALA A 421 -23.74 -3.53 -10.61
N GLY A 422 -24.77 -2.88 -10.07
CA GLY A 422 -25.91 -3.55 -9.45
C GLY A 422 -25.61 -4.19 -8.09
N ARG A 423 -24.66 -3.61 -7.35
CA ARG A 423 -24.26 -4.01 -6.00
C ARG A 423 -24.48 -2.85 -5.02
N GLU A 424 -24.75 -3.14 -3.75
CA GLU A 424 -24.63 -2.16 -2.67
C GLU A 424 -23.16 -2.04 -2.26
N TYR A 425 -22.60 -0.82 -2.26
CA TYR A 425 -21.23 -0.59 -1.83
C TYR A 425 -21.18 0.18 -0.51
N CYS A 426 -20.33 -0.27 0.42
CA CYS A 426 -20.09 0.41 1.69
C CYS A 426 -18.59 0.63 1.88
N ILE A 427 -18.18 1.88 2.10
CA ILE A 427 -16.81 2.19 2.47
C ILE A 427 -16.60 1.85 3.95
N ALA A 428 -15.82 0.83 4.22
CA ALA A 428 -15.56 0.32 5.57
C ALA A 428 -14.42 1.10 6.27
N GLY A 429 -13.48 1.64 5.50
CA GLY A 429 -12.27 2.30 6.02
C GLY A 429 -11.17 1.31 6.40
N ASN A 430 -10.37 1.63 7.41
CA ASN A 430 -9.28 0.77 7.87
C ASN A 430 -9.78 -0.34 8.83
N THR A 431 -10.27 -1.43 8.24
CA THR A 431 -10.78 -2.60 8.96
C THR A 431 -9.69 -3.37 9.72
N SER A 432 -8.45 -3.37 9.20
CA SER A 432 -7.27 -3.96 9.85
C SER A 432 -7.03 -3.30 11.22
N LEU A 433 -6.97 -1.96 11.24
CA LEU A 433 -6.76 -1.18 12.45
C LEU A 433 -7.94 -1.29 13.43
N ALA A 434 -9.17 -1.39 12.93
CA ALA A 434 -10.36 -1.60 13.75
C ALA A 434 -10.30 -2.93 14.53
N GLY A 435 -9.98 -4.04 13.86
CA GLY A 435 -9.86 -5.34 14.54
C GLY A 435 -8.62 -5.43 15.45
N ALA A 436 -7.51 -4.78 15.10
CA ALA A 436 -6.39 -4.61 16.03
C ALA A 436 -6.80 -3.81 17.28
N ALA A 437 -7.60 -2.76 17.12
CA ALA A 437 -8.14 -1.96 18.22
C ALA A 437 -9.05 -2.78 19.14
N HIS A 438 -9.92 -3.61 18.57
CA HIS A 438 -10.72 -4.55 19.34
C HIS A 438 -9.82 -5.49 20.15
N LEU A 439 -8.84 -6.14 19.50
CA LEU A 439 -7.93 -7.07 20.16
C LEU A 439 -7.12 -6.40 21.29
N ALA A 440 -6.66 -5.17 21.08
CA ALA A 440 -5.94 -4.40 22.10
C ALA A 440 -6.82 -4.12 23.33
N CYS A 441 -8.09 -3.77 23.11
CA CYS A 441 -9.08 -3.54 24.17
C CYS A 441 -9.49 -4.83 24.87
N GLN A 442 -9.63 -5.95 24.16
CA GLN A 442 -10.11 -7.23 24.66
C GLN A 442 -9.23 -8.40 24.18
N PRO A 443 -8.22 -8.81 24.97
CA PRO A 443 -7.34 -9.92 24.62
C PRO A 443 -8.04 -11.26 24.34
N ASP A 444 -9.18 -11.52 25.01
CA ASP A 444 -9.98 -12.73 24.82
C ASP A 444 -10.56 -12.83 23.39
N PHE A 445 -10.58 -11.72 22.64
CA PHE A 445 -10.94 -11.70 21.22
C PHE A 445 -10.02 -12.59 20.36
N THR A 446 -8.80 -12.91 20.83
CA THR A 446 -7.89 -13.87 20.19
C THR A 446 -8.58 -15.20 19.88
N ALA A 447 -9.37 -15.75 20.82
CA ALA A 447 -10.07 -17.03 20.63
C ALA A 447 -11.16 -16.95 19.55
N THR A 448 -11.71 -15.77 19.30
CA THR A 448 -12.66 -15.51 18.22
C THR A 448 -11.92 -15.43 16.89
N LEU A 449 -10.82 -14.68 16.83
CA LEU A 449 -9.97 -14.55 15.63
C LEU A 449 -9.41 -15.90 15.18
N GLU A 450 -8.98 -16.76 16.11
CA GLU A 450 -8.52 -18.12 15.81
C GLU A 450 -9.61 -18.99 15.16
N LYS A 451 -10.88 -18.82 15.53
CA LYS A 451 -11.99 -19.51 14.84
C LYS A 451 -12.22 -18.94 13.44
N TYR A 452 -12.07 -17.62 13.28
CA TYR A 452 -12.24 -16.96 11.99
C TYR A 452 -11.17 -17.39 10.99
N ILE A 453 -9.94 -17.69 11.39
CA ILE A 453 -8.93 -18.12 10.42
C ILE A 453 -9.21 -19.51 9.85
N GLU A 454 -9.89 -20.39 10.58
CA GLU A 454 -10.20 -21.76 10.12
C GLU A 454 -11.49 -21.86 9.27
N SER A 455 -12.27 -20.77 9.19
CA SER A 455 -13.58 -20.80 8.52
C SER A 455 -13.51 -20.62 6.99
N PRO A 456 -12.66 -19.72 6.43
CA PRO A 456 -12.60 -19.49 4.99
C PRO A 456 -11.88 -20.61 4.23
N GLN A 457 -12.42 -20.98 3.07
CA GLN A 457 -11.70 -21.75 2.07
C GLN A 457 -10.93 -20.79 1.13
N GLU A 458 -9.61 -20.94 1.08
CA GLU A 458 -8.78 -20.18 0.13
C GLU A 458 -8.93 -20.73 -1.29
N ILE A 459 -9.19 -19.83 -2.23
CA ILE A 459 -9.29 -20.10 -3.66
C ILE A 459 -8.13 -19.38 -4.37
N HIS A 460 -7.26 -20.15 -5.01
CA HIS A 460 -6.19 -19.59 -5.82
C HIS A 460 -6.75 -19.14 -7.17
N LEU A 461 -6.89 -17.83 -7.36
CA LEU A 461 -7.51 -17.25 -8.57
C LEU A 461 -6.84 -17.71 -9.87
N ASN A 462 -5.52 -17.89 -9.87
CA ASN A 462 -4.77 -18.39 -11.04
C ASN A 462 -5.11 -19.85 -11.42
N SER A 463 -5.79 -20.59 -10.55
CA SER A 463 -6.27 -21.96 -10.84
C SER A 463 -7.70 -21.97 -11.39
N LEU A 464 -8.41 -20.83 -11.35
CA LEU A 464 -9.77 -20.71 -11.88
C LEU A 464 -9.71 -20.46 -13.38
N PRO A 465 -10.38 -21.28 -14.21
CA PRO A 465 -10.39 -21.10 -15.66
C PRO A 465 -10.88 -19.73 -16.11
N ALA A 466 -11.87 -19.17 -15.41
CA ALA A 466 -12.49 -17.89 -15.77
C ALA A 466 -11.67 -16.66 -15.38
N PHE A 467 -10.62 -16.79 -14.55
CA PHE A 467 -9.90 -15.61 -14.04
C PHE A 467 -9.19 -14.83 -15.15
N GLU A 468 -8.55 -15.53 -16.09
CA GLU A 468 -7.84 -14.89 -17.20
C GLU A 468 -8.81 -14.18 -18.15
N ASP A 469 -9.95 -14.82 -18.46
CA ASP A 469 -11.01 -14.22 -19.28
C ASP A 469 -11.56 -12.95 -18.61
N HIS A 470 -11.92 -13.02 -17.32
CA HIS A 470 -12.37 -11.85 -16.57
C HIS A 470 -11.30 -10.75 -16.55
N PHE A 471 -10.02 -11.09 -16.41
CA PHE A 471 -8.95 -10.10 -16.41
C PHE A 471 -8.84 -9.40 -17.77
N ILE A 472 -8.85 -10.16 -18.88
CA ILE A 472 -8.76 -9.61 -20.23
C ILE A 472 -9.96 -8.72 -20.53
N ASP A 473 -11.17 -9.18 -20.22
CA ASP A 473 -12.40 -8.43 -20.46
C ASP A 473 -12.43 -7.11 -19.67
N ASN A 474 -11.94 -7.13 -18.43
CA ASN A 474 -11.93 -5.96 -17.56
C ASN A 474 -10.73 -5.01 -17.79
N LEU A 475 -9.81 -5.32 -18.71
CA LEU A 475 -8.84 -4.33 -19.19
C LEU A 475 -9.53 -3.19 -19.95
N MET A 476 -10.69 -3.46 -20.55
CA MET A 476 -11.46 -2.45 -21.28
C MET A 476 -12.20 -1.50 -20.33
N LEU A 477 -12.32 -0.25 -20.76
CA LEU A 477 -13.23 0.74 -20.18
C LEU A 477 -14.63 0.53 -20.77
N SER A 478 -15.64 0.58 -19.92
CA SER A 478 -17.05 0.47 -20.34
C SER A 478 -17.50 1.65 -21.19
#